data_AF-A0A8D0AJU5-F1
#
_entry.id   AF-A0A8D0AJU5-F1
#
_cell.length_a   1.000
_cell.length_b   1.000
_cell.length_c   1.000
_cell.angle_alpha   90.00
_cell.angle_beta   90.00
_cell.angle_gamma   90.00
#
_symmetry.space_group_name_H-M   'P 1'
#
loop_
_entity.id
_entity.type
_entity.pdbx_description
1 polymer ?
#
loop_
_entity_poly.entity_id
_entity_poly.type
_entity_poly.pdbx_seq_one_letter_code
_entity_poly.pdbx_strand_id
1 'polypeptide(L)'
;TVPSHTVVLLHLWAVLVLLIAELKWIEAAEVYTNTWAVQINGGPEEANHIARQHGFINHGNVFGDYYHFRHHAVEKRALSGHRGMHIRLQKEPQVLWAEQQVVKKRKKRDIYEDPTDPDFPKQWYLSTPTHQDLNTKVAWAQGYTGRGVVVTILDDGIEKDHPDLVSNYDPEASYDVNDGDADPQPRYTQRNENRHGTRCAGEVAAAADNGVCGVGVAYNAKIGGVRMLDGEVTDVVEAHSLSLNPQHIHIYSASWGPEDDGKSLDGPAKLAKEAFLHGITKGRDGQGSIFVWASGNGGREQDSCNCDGYTNSIYTLSISSTTQSGNVPWYSEPCSSTLATTFSSGNPGEKQIVTTDLRQKCTDSHTGTSASAPLAAGIIALALEANMNLTWRDMQHLVVRTSRPGHLSAGDWKTNGVGRRVSHSYGYGLLDAGAMVALAQNWTTVGPQHQCVHTIDIGNKLVFSKSVDACWGRTEYVSSLEHVQARLTLSHNQRGKLAIHLISPLGTRSTLLFPRPNDFSSEGFNDWAFMTTHSWGEDPQGEWTLEIENVAANGHDYGNHASFPLLVLIRDAMRLVHSHHLFPFHPPPYPLLSQFTPPVPFLRGDTLIFSSTS
;
A
#
# COMPACT_ATOMS: atom_id res chain seq x y z
N THR A 1 -24.70 15.27 49.61
CA THR A 1 -25.53 14.09 49.33
C THR A 1 -25.19 13.61 47.94
N VAL A 2 -24.39 12.55 47.82
CA VAL A 2 -24.05 11.97 46.50
C VAL A 2 -25.32 11.32 45.95
N PRO A 3 -25.71 11.54 44.67
CA PRO A 3 -26.93 10.98 44.10
C PRO A 3 -26.87 9.44 44.12
N SER A 4 -27.97 8.77 44.48
CA SER A 4 -28.02 7.29 44.57
C SER A 4 -27.65 6.60 43.24
N HIS A 5 -27.84 7.27 42.11
CA HIS A 5 -27.46 6.77 40.78
C HIS A 5 -25.95 6.57 40.61
N THR A 6 -25.12 7.42 41.22
CA THR A 6 -23.65 7.32 41.10
C THR A 6 -23.12 6.11 41.86
N VAL A 7 -23.75 5.74 42.98
CA VAL A 7 -23.40 4.57 43.79
C VAL A 7 -23.76 3.27 43.08
N VAL A 8 -24.91 3.23 42.40
CA VAL A 8 -25.35 2.05 41.63
C VAL A 8 -24.43 1.81 40.42
N LEU A 9 -24.05 2.87 39.70
CA LEU A 9 -23.10 2.78 38.58
C LEU A 9 -21.71 2.29 39.03
N LEU A 10 -21.21 2.77 40.18
CA LEU A 10 -19.96 2.30 40.76
C LEU A 10 -20.00 0.81 41.15
N HIS A 11 -21.13 0.33 41.67
CA HIS A 11 -21.30 -1.09 42.00
C HIS A 11 -21.40 -1.97 40.76
N LEU A 12 -22.11 -1.54 39.71
CA LEU A 12 -22.16 -2.27 38.44
C LEU A 12 -20.81 -2.33 37.74
N TRP A 13 -20.04 -1.23 37.79
CA TRP A 13 -18.69 -1.18 37.23
C TRP A 13 -17.72 -2.08 38.01
N ALA A 14 -17.80 -2.10 39.35
CA ALA A 14 -17.00 -2.99 40.17
C ALA A 14 -17.31 -4.48 39.91
N VAL A 15 -18.59 -4.83 39.74
CA VAL A 15 -19.01 -6.20 39.38
C VAL A 15 -18.53 -6.59 37.98
N LEU A 16 -18.60 -5.68 37.01
CA LEU A 16 -18.11 -5.91 35.65
C LEU A 16 -16.59 -6.09 35.61
N VAL A 17 -15.84 -5.28 36.35
CA VAL A 17 -14.38 -5.41 36.48
C VAL A 17 -14.00 -6.73 37.14
N LEU A 18 -14.73 -7.16 38.19
CA LEU A 18 -14.52 -8.46 38.83
C LEU A 18 -14.81 -9.63 37.87
N LEU A 19 -15.90 -9.55 37.10
CA LEU A 19 -16.23 -10.57 36.09
C LEU A 19 -15.18 -10.65 34.98
N ILE A 20 -14.72 -9.50 34.45
CA ILE A 20 -13.67 -9.45 33.43
C ILE A 20 -12.33 -9.94 33.98
N ALA A 21 -12.01 -9.63 35.24
CA ALA A 21 -10.83 -10.15 35.91
C ALA A 21 -10.92 -11.68 36.07
N GLU A 22 -12.04 -12.23 36.55
CA GLU A 22 -12.24 -13.67 36.66
C GLU A 22 -12.16 -14.40 35.31
N LEU A 23 -12.74 -13.83 34.24
CA LEU A 23 -12.63 -14.36 32.87
C LEU A 23 -11.18 -14.40 32.37
N LYS A 24 -10.39 -13.34 32.62
CA LYS A 24 -8.95 -13.32 32.28
C LYS A 24 -8.13 -14.32 33.09
N TRP A 25 -8.48 -14.56 34.35
CA TRP A 25 -7.85 -15.59 35.18
C TRP A 25 -8.11 -17.00 34.66
N ILE A 26 -9.32 -17.28 34.14
CA ILE A 26 -9.67 -18.59 33.57
C ILE A 26 -8.90 -18.86 32.27
N GLU A 27 -8.66 -17.85 31.43
CA GLU A 27 -7.88 -18.01 30.19
C GLU A 27 -6.39 -18.27 30.40
N ALA A 28 -5.83 -17.78 31.53
CA ALA A 28 -4.42 -17.88 31.89
C ALA A 28 -4.08 -19.05 32.84
N ALA A 29 -5.08 -19.77 33.37
CA ALA A 29 -4.85 -20.83 34.34
C ALA A 29 -4.14 -22.07 33.72
N GLU A 30 -3.08 -22.53 34.39
CA GLU A 30 -2.40 -23.78 34.04
C GLU A 30 -3.30 -24.99 34.30
N VAL A 31 -3.48 -25.85 33.28
CA VAL A 31 -4.24 -27.10 33.42
C VAL A 31 -3.27 -28.25 33.71
N TYR A 32 -3.24 -28.69 34.96
CA TYR A 32 -2.42 -29.82 35.43
C TYR A 32 -3.06 -31.15 35.01
N THR A 33 -2.23 -32.13 34.65
CA THR A 33 -2.67 -33.49 34.28
C THR A 33 -2.46 -34.47 35.44
N ASN A 34 -2.97 -35.69 35.31
CA ASN A 34 -2.66 -36.79 36.23
C ASN A 34 -1.35 -37.53 35.92
N THR A 35 -0.43 -36.86 35.24
CA THR A 35 0.86 -37.44 34.86
C THR A 35 2.03 -36.62 35.39
N TRP A 36 3.16 -37.28 35.59
CA TRP A 36 4.40 -36.72 36.09
C TRP A 36 5.56 -37.12 35.18
N ALA A 37 6.47 -36.20 34.94
CA ALA A 37 7.81 -36.54 34.48
C ALA A 37 8.69 -36.65 35.72
N VAL A 38 9.47 -37.74 35.81
CA VAL A 38 10.28 -38.05 36.98
C VAL A 38 11.66 -38.46 36.51
N GLN A 39 12.70 -37.81 37.02
CA GLN A 39 14.08 -38.20 36.79
C GLN A 39 14.53 -39.14 37.90
N ILE A 40 14.91 -40.37 37.56
CA ILE A 40 15.22 -41.43 38.52
C ILE A 40 16.59 -42.01 38.24
N ASN A 41 17.50 -41.89 39.21
CA ASN A 41 18.81 -42.53 39.16
C ASN A 41 18.70 -43.97 39.69
N GLY A 42 18.79 -44.95 38.79
CA GLY A 42 18.59 -46.37 39.12
C GLY A 42 18.05 -47.24 37.98
N GLY A 43 17.67 -46.62 36.85
CA GLY A 43 17.23 -47.32 35.66
C GLY A 43 15.76 -47.79 35.68
N PRO A 44 15.32 -48.51 34.63
CA PRO A 44 13.90 -48.83 34.42
C PRO A 44 13.27 -49.70 35.52
N GLU A 45 14.05 -50.58 36.14
CA GLU A 45 13.57 -51.42 37.24
C GLU A 45 13.24 -50.59 38.49
N GLU A 46 14.11 -49.65 38.84
CA GLU A 46 13.90 -48.74 39.97
C GLU A 46 12.71 -47.79 39.70
N ALA A 47 12.58 -47.29 38.47
CA ALA A 47 11.42 -46.49 38.07
C ALA A 47 10.10 -47.28 38.21
N ASN A 48 10.09 -48.57 37.87
CA ASN A 48 8.92 -49.43 38.09
C ASN A 48 8.64 -49.68 39.56
N HIS A 49 9.68 -49.85 40.37
CA HIS A 49 9.56 -50.02 41.82
C HIS A 49 8.90 -48.80 42.46
N ILE A 50 9.48 -47.61 42.22
CA ILE A 50 8.99 -46.33 42.76
C ILE A 50 7.58 -46.01 42.27
N ALA A 51 7.28 -46.27 40.99
CA ALA A 51 5.93 -46.08 40.48
C ALA A 51 4.91 -46.93 41.23
N ARG A 52 5.16 -48.25 41.39
CA ARG A 52 4.25 -49.16 42.11
C ARG A 52 4.11 -48.79 43.59
N GLN A 53 5.21 -48.43 44.24
CA GLN A 53 5.24 -48.04 45.66
C GLN A 53 4.30 -46.85 45.94
N HIS A 54 4.22 -45.89 45.02
CA HIS A 54 3.40 -44.68 45.18
C HIS A 54 2.07 -44.70 44.41
N GLY A 55 1.65 -45.86 43.90
CA GLY A 55 0.36 -46.00 43.20
C GLY A 55 0.34 -45.40 41.77
N PHE A 56 1.50 -45.17 41.19
CA PHE A 56 1.66 -44.74 39.81
C PHE A 56 1.81 -45.94 38.85
N ILE A 57 1.42 -45.69 37.61
CA ILE A 57 1.73 -46.54 36.46
C ILE A 57 2.89 -45.88 35.73
N ASN A 58 4.01 -46.59 35.59
CA ASN A 58 5.13 -46.17 34.75
C ASN A 58 4.78 -46.44 33.28
N HIS A 59 4.66 -45.39 32.46
CA HIS A 59 4.44 -45.45 31.02
C HIS A 59 5.73 -45.64 30.22
N GLY A 60 6.88 -45.72 30.90
CA GLY A 60 8.17 -46.00 30.30
C GLY A 60 9.12 -44.80 30.33
N ASN A 61 10.30 -45.05 29.77
CA ASN A 61 11.35 -44.05 29.64
C ASN A 61 11.00 -43.02 28.56
N VAL A 62 11.20 -41.75 28.86
CA VAL A 62 11.04 -40.65 27.90
C VAL A 62 12.36 -40.45 27.16
N PHE A 63 13.45 -40.26 27.91
CA PHE A 63 14.84 -40.25 27.45
C PHE A 63 15.78 -40.27 28.67
N GLY A 64 16.99 -40.81 28.53
CA GLY A 64 17.98 -40.83 29.62
C GLY A 64 17.40 -41.44 30.90
N ASP A 65 17.49 -40.70 32.01
CA ASP A 65 16.94 -41.12 33.31
C ASP A 65 15.52 -40.57 33.59
N TYR A 66 14.82 -40.04 32.58
CA TYR A 66 13.48 -39.48 32.72
C TYR A 66 12.39 -40.50 32.37
N TYR A 67 11.39 -40.61 33.24
CA TYR A 67 10.28 -41.55 33.15
C TYR A 67 8.94 -40.82 33.22
N HIS A 68 7.93 -41.39 32.58
CA HIS A 68 6.57 -40.84 32.54
C HIS A 68 5.64 -41.64 33.45
N PHE A 69 5.22 -41.04 34.56
CA PHE A 69 4.33 -41.68 35.55
C PHE A 69 2.90 -41.17 35.40
N ARG A 70 1.91 -42.03 35.64
CA ARG A 70 0.47 -41.65 35.69
C ARG A 70 -0.19 -42.18 36.94
N HIS A 71 -0.95 -41.35 37.65
CA HIS A 71 -1.70 -41.78 38.84
C HIS A 71 -3.19 -41.88 38.54
N HIS A 72 -3.81 -43.06 38.76
CA HIS A 72 -5.22 -43.26 38.40
C HIS A 72 -6.20 -42.49 39.30
N ALA A 73 -5.81 -42.18 40.53
CA ALA A 73 -6.67 -41.52 41.52
C ALA A 73 -6.57 -39.99 41.45
N VAL A 74 -5.77 -39.47 40.52
CA VAL A 74 -5.67 -38.03 40.25
C VAL A 74 -6.47 -37.73 38.99
N GLU A 75 -7.23 -36.65 39.04
CA GLU A 75 -8.06 -36.20 37.92
C GLU A 75 -7.22 -35.89 36.69
N LYS A 76 -7.71 -36.29 35.51
CA LYS A 76 -6.98 -36.12 34.24
C LYS A 76 -6.68 -34.66 33.91
N ARG A 77 -7.51 -33.73 34.40
CA ARG A 77 -7.36 -32.28 34.23
C ARG A 77 -7.78 -31.57 35.51
N ALA A 78 -6.92 -30.71 36.04
CA ALA A 78 -7.18 -29.92 37.24
C ALA A 78 -6.60 -28.51 37.12
N LEU A 79 -7.23 -27.53 37.77
CA LEU A 79 -6.77 -26.13 37.82
C LEU A 79 -5.70 -25.89 38.91
N SER A 80 -5.31 -26.93 39.65
CA SER A 80 -4.26 -26.87 40.66
C SER A 80 -3.44 -28.15 40.69
N GLY A 81 -2.15 -28.02 41.00
CA GLY A 81 -1.23 -29.14 41.11
C GLY A 81 -1.53 -30.02 42.33
N HIS A 82 -1.34 -31.33 42.19
CA HIS A 82 -1.59 -32.33 43.21
C HIS A 82 -0.38 -32.48 44.15
N ARG A 83 -0.26 -31.54 45.09
CA ARG A 83 0.89 -31.39 46.01
C ARG A 83 1.24 -32.67 46.79
N GLY A 84 0.25 -33.44 47.23
CA GLY A 84 0.47 -34.65 48.05
C GLY A 84 1.30 -35.71 47.34
N MET A 85 0.95 -36.04 46.10
CA MET A 85 1.66 -37.03 45.28
C MET A 85 3.00 -36.51 44.79
N HIS A 86 3.08 -35.22 44.45
CA HIS A 86 4.33 -34.60 44.05
C HIS A 86 5.39 -34.63 45.17
N ILE A 87 5.01 -34.31 46.42
CA ILE A 87 5.90 -34.40 47.58
C ILE A 87 6.34 -35.84 47.86
N ARG A 88 5.46 -36.84 47.65
CA ARG A 88 5.81 -38.25 47.86
C ARG A 88 6.93 -38.70 46.91
N LEU A 89 6.83 -38.35 45.63
CA LEU A 89 7.88 -38.64 44.65
C LEU A 89 9.19 -37.93 45.00
N GLN A 90 9.15 -36.65 45.40
CA GLN A 90 10.34 -35.89 45.77
C GLN A 90 11.06 -36.38 47.04
N LYS A 91 10.39 -37.19 47.87
CA LYS A 91 10.99 -37.77 49.09
C LYS A 91 11.78 -39.05 48.82
N GLU A 92 11.65 -39.64 47.62
CA GLU A 92 12.40 -40.84 47.27
C GLU A 92 13.87 -40.47 46.93
N PRO A 93 14.86 -41.10 47.58
CA PRO A 93 16.27 -40.71 47.42
C PRO A 93 16.81 -40.90 45.99
N GLN A 94 16.18 -41.78 45.20
CA GLN A 94 16.51 -42.04 43.81
C GLN A 94 15.84 -41.06 42.84
N VAL A 95 14.82 -40.31 43.28
CA VAL A 95 14.14 -39.30 42.47
C VAL A 95 14.91 -37.98 42.56
N LEU A 96 15.65 -37.66 41.50
CA LEU A 96 16.41 -36.42 41.42
C LEU A 96 15.50 -35.21 41.14
N TRP A 97 14.40 -35.46 40.43
CA TRP A 97 13.46 -34.44 40.03
C TRP A 97 12.10 -35.06 39.71
N ALA A 98 11.02 -34.36 40.05
CA ALA A 98 9.68 -34.74 39.66
C ALA A 98 8.87 -33.47 39.35
N GLU A 99 8.11 -33.49 38.26
CA GLU A 99 7.20 -32.41 37.90
C GLU A 99 5.88 -32.95 37.38
N GLN A 100 4.77 -32.45 37.93
CA GLN A 100 3.45 -32.76 37.41
C GLN A 100 3.27 -32.07 36.07
N GLN A 101 2.82 -32.81 35.06
CA GLN A 101 2.73 -32.28 33.71
C GLN A 101 1.56 -31.30 33.59
N VAL A 102 1.82 -30.21 32.87
CA VAL A 102 0.83 -29.18 32.56
C VAL A 102 0.54 -29.24 31.06
N VAL A 103 -0.73 -29.13 30.69
CA VAL A 103 -1.13 -29.06 29.28
C VAL A 103 -0.51 -27.82 28.65
N LYS A 104 0.37 -28.02 27.67
CA LYS A 104 0.92 -26.93 26.85
C LYS A 104 -0.02 -26.66 25.67
N LYS A 105 -0.46 -25.41 25.51
CA LYS A 105 -1.16 -24.95 24.29
C LYS A 105 -0.13 -24.88 23.16
N ARG A 106 -0.32 -25.66 22.09
CA ARG A 106 0.53 -25.65 20.88
C ARG A 106 -0.38 -25.53 19.66
N LYS A 107 -0.11 -24.55 18.79
CA LYS A 107 -0.71 -24.45 17.44
C LYS A 107 0.30 -24.99 16.42
N LYS A 108 -0.14 -25.58 15.31
CA LYS A 108 0.76 -25.85 14.18
C LYS A 108 1.34 -24.51 13.70
N ARG A 109 2.55 -24.53 13.12
CA ARG A 109 3.06 -23.36 12.37
C ARG A 109 2.26 -23.35 11.07
N ASP A 110 1.35 -22.39 10.95
CA ASP A 110 0.31 -22.41 9.93
C ASP A 110 0.92 -22.23 8.53
N ILE A 111 0.48 -23.10 7.62
CA ILE A 111 0.42 -22.79 6.19
C ILE A 111 -0.62 -21.68 6.09
N TYR A 112 -0.33 -20.59 5.37
CA TYR A 112 -1.30 -19.51 5.16
C TYR A 112 -2.66 -20.09 4.70
N GLU A 113 -3.71 -19.81 5.45
CA GLU A 113 -5.10 -20.13 5.13
C GLU A 113 -5.81 -18.85 4.70
N ASP A 114 -6.73 -18.98 3.76
CA ASP A 114 -7.52 -17.85 3.30
C ASP A 114 -8.50 -17.36 4.38
N PRO A 115 -8.80 -16.05 4.44
CA PRO A 115 -9.81 -15.49 5.32
C PRO A 115 -11.15 -16.22 5.19
N THR A 116 -11.81 -16.42 6.34
CA THR A 116 -13.05 -17.19 6.47
C THR A 116 -14.33 -16.33 6.37
N ASP A 117 -14.19 -15.03 6.14
CA ASP A 117 -15.26 -14.05 6.14
C ASP A 117 -16.27 -14.27 4.99
N PRO A 118 -17.58 -14.05 5.23
CA PRO A 118 -18.64 -14.49 4.33
C PRO A 118 -18.61 -13.84 2.94
N ASP A 119 -18.13 -12.60 2.82
CA ASP A 119 -18.02 -11.87 1.57
C ASP A 119 -16.60 -11.88 0.96
N PHE A 120 -15.60 -12.50 1.62
CA PHE A 120 -14.25 -12.66 1.03
C PHE A 120 -14.29 -13.33 -0.37
N PRO A 121 -15.09 -14.38 -0.63
CA PRO A 121 -15.23 -14.94 -1.97
C PRO A 121 -15.79 -13.96 -3.03
N LYS A 122 -16.43 -12.87 -2.60
CA LYS A 122 -16.93 -11.81 -3.49
C LYS A 122 -15.88 -10.73 -3.76
N GLN A 123 -14.85 -10.60 -2.92
CA GLN A 123 -13.73 -9.65 -3.07
C GLN A 123 -12.73 -10.11 -4.15
N TRP A 124 -13.24 -10.12 -5.38
CA TRP A 124 -12.53 -10.58 -6.57
C TRP A 124 -11.19 -9.87 -6.79
N TYR A 125 -11.06 -8.61 -6.38
CA TYR A 125 -9.83 -7.83 -6.53
C TYR A 125 -8.71 -8.24 -5.55
N LEU A 126 -9.00 -9.01 -4.49
CA LEU A 126 -8.02 -9.56 -3.54
C LEU A 126 -7.55 -10.96 -3.93
N SER A 127 -8.45 -11.74 -4.53
CA SER A 127 -8.21 -13.13 -4.89
C SER A 127 -9.13 -13.58 -6.02
N THR A 128 -8.53 -13.97 -7.14
CA THR A 128 -9.20 -14.68 -8.24
C THR A 128 -8.48 -15.99 -8.54
N PRO A 129 -9.20 -17.02 -9.04
CA PRO A 129 -8.56 -18.23 -9.57
C PRO A 129 -7.63 -17.97 -10.76
N THR A 130 -7.81 -16.85 -11.47
CA THR A 130 -7.01 -16.47 -12.64
C THR A 130 -5.76 -15.67 -12.28
N HIS A 131 -5.56 -15.33 -10.99
CA HIS A 131 -4.49 -14.46 -10.50
C HIS A 131 -4.45 -13.09 -11.21
N GLN A 132 -5.60 -12.62 -11.68
CA GLN A 132 -5.81 -11.27 -12.21
C GLN A 132 -6.40 -10.38 -11.11
N ASP A 133 -5.71 -10.34 -9.98
CA ASP A 133 -6.03 -9.60 -8.78
C ASP A 133 -4.82 -8.77 -8.33
N LEU A 134 -4.92 -8.10 -7.18
CA LEU A 134 -3.86 -7.26 -6.62
C LEU A 134 -2.70 -8.08 -6.01
N ASN A 135 -2.68 -9.41 -6.15
CA ASN A 135 -1.71 -10.31 -5.57
C ASN A 135 -1.63 -10.21 -4.02
N THR A 136 -2.71 -9.81 -3.36
CA THR A 136 -2.73 -9.56 -1.91
C THR A 136 -2.42 -10.82 -1.10
N LYS A 137 -2.95 -11.97 -1.53
CA LYS A 137 -2.64 -13.27 -0.92
C LYS A 137 -1.16 -13.62 -0.94
N VAL A 138 -0.40 -13.15 -1.94
CA VAL A 138 1.05 -13.38 -2.02
C VAL A 138 1.78 -12.60 -0.92
N ALA A 139 1.32 -11.39 -0.58
CA ALA A 139 1.83 -10.63 0.56
C ALA A 139 1.41 -11.27 1.90
N TRP A 140 0.15 -11.67 2.05
CA TRP A 140 -0.34 -12.34 3.26
C TRP A 140 0.37 -13.68 3.52
N ALA A 141 0.63 -14.47 2.48
CA ALA A 141 1.39 -15.72 2.58
C ALA A 141 2.86 -15.51 2.97
N GLN A 142 3.42 -14.32 2.71
CA GLN A 142 4.73 -13.90 3.22
C GLN A 142 4.67 -13.41 4.68
N GLY A 143 3.47 -13.30 5.27
CA GLY A 143 3.25 -12.92 6.66
C GLY A 143 2.93 -11.44 6.88
N TYR A 144 2.81 -10.64 5.83
CA TYR A 144 2.54 -9.20 5.91
C TYR A 144 1.04 -8.95 5.78
N THR A 145 0.46 -8.28 6.76
CA THR A 145 -1.00 -8.09 6.92
C THR A 145 -1.36 -6.66 7.37
N GLY A 146 -0.38 -5.76 7.41
CA GLY A 146 -0.50 -4.36 7.83
C GLY A 146 -0.13 -4.09 9.29
N ARG A 147 0.40 -5.07 10.03
CA ARG A 147 0.63 -4.92 11.49
C ARG A 147 1.58 -3.77 11.79
N GLY A 148 1.20 -2.95 12.75
CA GLY A 148 2.01 -1.81 13.21
C GLY A 148 1.94 -0.59 12.29
N VAL A 149 1.24 -0.67 11.15
CA VAL A 149 0.99 0.47 10.28
C VAL A 149 -0.36 1.09 10.64
N VAL A 150 -0.42 2.42 10.58
CA VAL A 150 -1.60 3.23 10.91
C VAL A 150 -2.00 4.02 9.66
N VAL A 151 -3.25 3.87 9.24
CA VAL A 151 -3.83 4.53 8.07
C VAL A 151 -5.00 5.41 8.54
N THR A 152 -5.17 6.59 7.95
CA THR A 152 -6.36 7.43 8.15
C THR A 152 -7.07 7.70 6.83
N ILE A 153 -8.41 7.71 6.88
CA ILE A 153 -9.28 8.07 5.75
C ILE A 153 -9.72 9.53 5.93
N LEU A 154 -9.34 10.42 5.01
CA LEU A 154 -9.74 11.83 5.05
C LEU A 154 -11.02 12.03 4.24
N ASP A 155 -12.19 12.02 4.89
CA ASP A 155 -13.48 11.90 4.18
C ASP A 155 -14.70 12.42 5.00
N ASP A 156 -15.87 11.80 4.85
CA ASP A 156 -17.15 12.14 5.50
C ASP A 156 -17.35 11.51 6.91
N GLY A 157 -16.30 10.86 7.42
CA GLY A 157 -16.25 10.20 8.72
C GLY A 157 -16.08 8.68 8.63
N ILE A 158 -15.88 8.05 9.78
CA ILE A 158 -15.72 6.59 9.91
C ILE A 158 -16.63 6.05 11.01
N GLU A 159 -17.48 5.07 10.67
CA GLU A 159 -18.30 4.36 11.64
C GLU A 159 -17.41 3.46 12.51
N LYS A 160 -16.76 4.06 13.51
CA LYS A 160 -15.75 3.42 14.37
C LYS A 160 -16.26 2.19 15.14
N ASP A 161 -17.57 2.11 15.33
CA ASP A 161 -18.27 1.00 15.98
C ASP A 161 -18.80 -0.06 14.99
N HIS A 162 -18.49 0.06 13.69
CA HIS A 162 -18.79 -0.98 12.72
C HIS A 162 -18.14 -2.31 13.17
N PRO A 163 -18.88 -3.45 13.20
CA PRO A 163 -18.37 -4.70 13.75
C PRO A 163 -17.08 -5.21 13.08
N ASP A 164 -16.89 -4.82 11.82
CA ASP A 164 -15.72 -5.17 11.02
C ASP A 164 -14.56 -4.15 11.09
N LEU A 165 -14.75 -2.99 11.73
CA LEU A 165 -13.72 -1.96 11.90
C LEU A 165 -13.27 -1.81 13.36
N VAL A 166 -14.15 -2.07 14.32
CA VAL A 166 -13.97 -1.73 15.74
C VAL A 166 -12.70 -2.30 16.38
N SER A 167 -12.22 -3.47 15.95
CA SER A 167 -10.96 -4.08 16.45
C SER A 167 -9.70 -3.36 15.93
N ASN A 168 -9.79 -2.79 14.74
CA ASN A 168 -8.71 -2.09 14.06
C ASN A 168 -8.79 -0.56 14.21
N TYR A 169 -9.94 -0.03 14.66
CA TYR A 169 -10.12 1.39 14.89
C TYR A 169 -9.04 1.98 15.81
N ASP A 170 -8.57 3.16 15.44
CA ASP A 170 -7.56 3.91 16.17
C ASP A 170 -8.01 5.36 16.38
N PRO A 171 -8.28 5.77 17.63
CA PRO A 171 -8.67 7.15 17.94
C PRO A 171 -7.52 8.15 17.73
N GLU A 172 -6.25 7.75 17.82
CA GLU A 172 -5.11 8.64 17.55
C GLU A 172 -4.91 8.88 16.05
N ALA A 173 -5.55 8.08 15.20
CA ALA A 173 -5.61 8.27 13.75
C ALA A 173 -6.87 9.03 13.29
N SER A 174 -7.66 9.56 14.23
CA SER A 174 -9.02 10.03 13.97
C SER A 174 -9.29 11.41 14.57
N TYR A 175 -10.14 12.19 13.89
CA TYR A 175 -10.59 13.49 14.37
C TYR A 175 -11.82 13.98 13.58
N ASP A 176 -12.68 14.78 14.18
CA ASP A 176 -13.76 15.49 13.49
C ASP A 176 -13.39 16.96 13.35
N VAL A 177 -13.02 17.36 12.13
CA VAL A 177 -12.67 18.74 11.81
C VAL A 177 -13.92 19.59 11.58
N ASN A 178 -15.02 18.98 11.15
CA ASN A 178 -16.28 19.69 10.89
C ASN A 178 -16.91 20.20 12.20
N ASP A 179 -16.94 19.37 13.24
CA ASP A 179 -17.54 19.70 14.55
C ASP A 179 -16.50 20.06 15.63
N GLY A 180 -15.21 19.83 15.36
CA GLY A 180 -14.10 20.26 16.23
C GLY A 180 -13.87 19.38 17.45
N ASP A 181 -14.08 18.08 17.32
CA ASP A 181 -13.93 17.09 18.39
C ASP A 181 -13.21 15.81 17.94
N ALA A 182 -13.02 14.84 18.84
CA ALA A 182 -12.21 13.65 18.58
C ALA A 182 -13.00 12.48 17.98
N ASP A 183 -14.33 12.60 17.82
CA ASP A 183 -15.19 11.53 17.36
C ASP A 183 -15.55 11.68 15.87
N PRO A 184 -14.93 10.92 14.96
CA PRO A 184 -15.20 11.02 13.53
C PRO A 184 -16.49 10.30 13.08
N GLN A 185 -17.43 10.01 13.99
CA GLN A 185 -18.65 9.26 13.67
C GLN A 185 -19.42 9.97 12.54
N PRO A 186 -19.82 9.26 11.47
CA PRO A 186 -20.57 9.88 10.40
C PRO A 186 -21.96 10.28 10.88
N ARG A 187 -22.41 11.45 10.45
CA ARG A 187 -23.78 11.88 10.69
C ARG A 187 -24.74 11.06 9.82
N TYR A 188 -25.62 10.28 10.46
CA TYR A 188 -26.60 9.47 9.74
C TYR A 188 -27.70 10.32 9.09
N THR A 189 -27.84 10.20 7.77
CA THR A 189 -28.96 10.80 7.01
C THR A 189 -29.85 9.73 6.40
N GLN A 190 -31.08 10.07 6.01
CA GLN A 190 -31.99 9.11 5.37
C GLN A 190 -31.43 8.56 4.04
N ARG A 191 -30.60 9.35 3.36
CA ARG A 191 -29.96 8.99 2.09
C ARG A 191 -28.60 8.33 2.25
N ASN A 192 -28.10 8.24 3.49
CA ASN A 192 -26.74 7.74 3.80
C ASN A 192 -25.69 8.48 2.98
N GLU A 193 -25.73 9.82 3.02
CA GLU A 193 -24.76 10.67 2.31
C GLU A 193 -23.35 10.44 2.85
N ASN A 194 -23.20 10.35 4.18
CA ASN A 194 -21.92 10.20 4.87
C ASN A 194 -21.51 8.73 5.06
N ARG A 195 -21.50 7.94 3.98
CA ARG A 195 -21.15 6.51 4.01
C ARG A 195 -19.78 6.22 3.43
N HIS A 196 -19.18 7.21 2.78
CA HIS A 196 -18.06 7.03 1.87
C HIS A 196 -16.79 6.66 2.64
N GLY A 197 -16.42 7.39 3.69
CA GLY A 197 -15.25 7.11 4.51
C GLY A 197 -15.30 5.75 5.21
N THR A 198 -16.50 5.32 5.64
CA THR A 198 -16.69 3.98 6.23
C THR A 198 -16.47 2.87 5.20
N ARG A 199 -16.83 3.07 3.93
CA ARG A 199 -16.56 2.10 2.85
C ARG A 199 -15.07 2.02 2.56
N CYS A 200 -14.41 3.16 2.41
CA CYS A 200 -12.96 3.23 2.17
C CYS A 200 -12.15 2.62 3.33
N ALA A 201 -12.56 2.84 4.58
CA ALA A 201 -11.90 2.25 5.74
C ALA A 201 -11.91 0.70 5.73
N GLY A 202 -13.02 0.10 5.31
CA GLY A 202 -13.13 -1.36 5.19
C GLY A 202 -12.21 -1.95 4.12
N GLU A 203 -12.02 -1.25 3.01
CA GLU A 203 -11.09 -1.70 1.95
C GLU A 203 -9.65 -1.79 2.44
N VAL A 204 -9.26 -0.86 3.32
CA VAL A 204 -7.92 -0.86 3.94
C VAL A 204 -7.84 -1.93 5.02
N ALA A 205 -8.73 -1.91 6.01
CA ALA A 205 -8.52 -2.58 7.29
C ALA A 205 -9.78 -3.16 7.95
N ALA A 206 -10.79 -3.57 7.15
CA ALA A 206 -11.78 -4.51 7.66
C ALA A 206 -11.08 -5.74 8.27
N ALA A 207 -11.55 -6.17 9.44
CA ALA A 207 -10.94 -7.27 10.17
C ALA A 207 -11.07 -8.59 9.40
N ALA A 208 -10.18 -9.53 9.68
CA ALA A 208 -10.24 -10.87 9.12
C ALA A 208 -10.77 -11.88 10.15
N ASP A 209 -11.38 -12.95 9.67
CA ASP A 209 -11.80 -14.12 10.43
C ASP A 209 -12.74 -13.80 11.61
N ASN A 210 -13.61 -12.79 11.43
CA ASN A 210 -14.60 -12.40 12.43
C ASN A 210 -16.04 -12.80 12.06
N GLY A 211 -16.25 -13.30 10.83
CA GLY A 211 -17.56 -13.72 10.33
C GLY A 211 -18.48 -12.56 9.91
N VAL A 212 -17.92 -11.38 9.67
CA VAL A 212 -18.63 -10.16 9.25
C VAL A 212 -18.07 -9.71 7.90
N CYS A 213 -18.95 -9.30 6.97
CA CYS A 213 -18.57 -8.76 5.67
C CYS A 213 -17.41 -9.52 4.99
N GLY A 214 -16.35 -8.81 4.61
CA GLY A 214 -15.17 -9.34 3.92
C GLY A 214 -13.91 -9.09 4.74
N VAL A 215 -12.83 -8.67 4.10
CA VAL A 215 -11.55 -8.41 4.76
C VAL A 215 -10.83 -7.23 4.09
N GLY A 216 -10.12 -6.42 4.88
CA GLY A 216 -9.30 -5.34 4.36
C GLY A 216 -8.01 -5.87 3.73
N VAL A 217 -7.44 -5.11 2.78
CA VAL A 217 -6.13 -5.45 2.19
C VAL A 217 -5.06 -5.60 3.28
N ALA A 218 -5.08 -4.73 4.28
CA ALA A 218 -4.22 -4.68 5.44
C ALA A 218 -5.03 -4.90 6.73
N TYR A 219 -5.68 -6.06 6.83
CA TYR A 219 -6.63 -6.40 7.89
C TYR A 219 -6.09 -6.42 9.34
N ASN A 220 -4.78 -6.24 9.55
CA ASN A 220 -4.17 -6.03 10.87
C ASN A 220 -3.54 -4.63 11.04
N ALA A 221 -3.71 -3.74 10.07
CA ALA A 221 -3.37 -2.33 10.24
C ALA A 221 -4.36 -1.65 11.19
N LYS A 222 -3.91 -0.55 11.79
CA LYS A 222 -4.78 0.38 12.49
C LYS A 222 -5.41 1.35 11.50
N ILE A 223 -6.69 1.67 11.72
CA ILE A 223 -7.48 2.51 10.84
C ILE A 223 -8.18 3.61 11.62
N GLY A 224 -7.98 4.84 11.20
CA GLY A 224 -8.74 6.00 11.68
C GLY A 224 -9.51 6.67 10.56
N GLY A 225 -10.20 7.73 10.91
CA GLY A 225 -10.89 8.57 9.94
C GLY A 225 -10.96 10.02 10.40
N VAL A 226 -10.83 10.92 9.44
CA VAL A 226 -11.01 12.36 9.64
C VAL A 226 -12.31 12.76 8.98
N ARG A 227 -13.30 13.18 9.79
CA ARG A 227 -14.55 13.76 9.28
C ARG A 227 -14.28 15.22 8.92
N MET A 228 -14.20 15.49 7.63
CA MET A 228 -13.88 16.81 7.07
C MET A 228 -14.73 17.20 5.86
N LEU A 229 -15.41 16.25 5.20
CA LEU A 229 -16.28 16.52 4.04
C LEU A 229 -17.77 16.74 4.37
N ASP A 230 -18.22 16.49 5.61
CA ASP A 230 -19.64 16.69 6.00
C ASP A 230 -19.90 18.12 6.50
N GLY A 231 -19.41 19.11 5.74
CA GLY A 231 -19.47 20.53 6.09
C GLY A 231 -18.78 21.42 5.05
N GLU A 232 -18.57 22.70 5.40
CA GLU A 232 -17.80 23.61 4.55
C GLU A 232 -16.32 23.21 4.57
N VAL A 233 -15.77 22.89 3.40
CA VAL A 233 -14.35 22.57 3.22
C VAL A 233 -13.59 23.85 2.87
N THR A 234 -12.66 24.25 3.74
CA THR A 234 -11.80 25.43 3.57
C THR A 234 -10.32 25.02 3.62
N ASP A 235 -9.42 25.90 3.18
CA ASP A 235 -7.95 25.66 3.24
C ASP A 235 -7.48 25.27 4.66
N VAL A 236 -8.09 25.81 5.71
CA VAL A 236 -7.77 25.43 7.11
C VAL A 236 -8.25 24.02 7.44
N VAL A 237 -9.45 23.64 6.98
CA VAL A 237 -10.03 22.29 7.21
C VAL A 237 -9.14 21.24 6.54
N GLU A 238 -8.75 21.48 5.30
CA GLU A 238 -7.84 20.60 4.56
C GLU A 238 -6.47 20.51 5.23
N ALA A 239 -5.86 21.65 5.57
CA ALA A 239 -4.55 21.68 6.20
C ALA A 239 -4.54 20.96 7.56
N HIS A 240 -5.58 21.14 8.37
CA HIS A 240 -5.72 20.45 9.65
C HIS A 240 -5.85 18.93 9.45
N SER A 241 -6.67 18.51 8.48
CA SER A 241 -6.87 17.09 8.15
C SER A 241 -5.58 16.42 7.66
N LEU A 242 -4.87 17.08 6.72
CA LEU A 242 -3.60 16.61 6.16
C LEU A 242 -2.45 16.56 7.16
N SER A 243 -2.53 17.35 8.24
CA SER A 243 -1.50 17.45 9.27
C SER A 243 -1.88 16.77 10.58
N LEU A 244 -2.96 16.00 10.61
CA LEU A 244 -3.37 15.26 11.80
C LEU A 244 -2.29 14.23 12.19
N ASN A 245 -1.78 14.32 13.42
CA ASN A 245 -0.89 13.36 14.08
C ASN A 245 0.15 12.68 13.16
N PRO A 246 1.04 13.45 12.49
CA PRO A 246 1.90 12.95 11.43
C PRO A 246 3.08 12.09 11.93
N GLN A 247 3.26 12.00 13.25
CA GLN A 247 4.20 11.05 13.85
C GLN A 247 3.57 9.69 14.18
N HIS A 248 2.23 9.62 14.19
CA HIS A 248 1.47 8.41 14.49
C HIS A 248 0.88 7.79 13.22
N ILE A 249 0.23 8.62 12.40
CA ILE A 249 -0.35 8.20 11.14
C ILE A 249 0.76 8.04 10.10
N HIS A 250 0.76 6.89 9.43
CA HIS A 250 1.74 6.59 8.38
C HIS A 250 1.23 6.96 6.99
N ILE A 251 -0.05 6.65 6.73
CA ILE A 251 -0.68 6.75 5.42
C ILE A 251 -1.99 7.54 5.54
N TYR A 252 -2.19 8.50 4.65
CA TYR A 252 -3.41 9.28 4.51
C TYR A 252 -4.03 8.92 3.17
N SER A 253 -5.27 8.43 3.18
CA SER A 253 -6.03 8.13 1.96
C SER A 253 -7.11 9.18 1.75
N ALA A 254 -7.15 9.79 0.58
CA ALA A 254 -8.14 10.79 0.20
C ALA A 254 -8.61 10.59 -1.23
N SER A 255 -9.84 11.01 -1.50
CA SER A 255 -10.46 10.93 -2.83
C SER A 255 -11.32 12.16 -3.15
N TRP A 256 -10.96 13.29 -2.56
CA TRP A 256 -11.57 14.59 -2.80
C TRP A 256 -10.59 15.49 -3.55
N GLY A 257 -11.12 16.54 -4.15
CA GLY A 257 -10.40 17.51 -4.97
C GLY A 257 -11.37 18.55 -5.51
N PRO A 258 -10.99 19.29 -6.56
CA PRO A 258 -11.91 20.15 -7.29
C PRO A 258 -13.10 19.37 -7.86
N GLU A 259 -14.11 20.09 -8.36
CA GLU A 259 -15.26 19.45 -9.02
C GLU A 259 -14.81 18.78 -10.33
N ASP A 260 -15.14 17.49 -10.49
CA ASP A 260 -14.81 16.64 -11.65
C ASP A 260 -15.71 16.93 -12.88
N ASP A 261 -15.77 18.20 -13.30
CA ASP A 261 -16.73 18.73 -14.26
C ASP A 261 -16.15 18.99 -15.66
N GLY A 262 -14.86 18.70 -15.87
CA GLY A 262 -14.18 18.96 -17.14
C GLY A 262 -13.91 20.44 -17.42
N LYS A 263 -14.06 21.33 -16.42
CA LYS A 263 -13.84 22.79 -16.57
C LYS A 263 -13.04 23.41 -15.42
N SER A 264 -13.12 22.84 -14.22
CA SER A 264 -12.43 23.33 -13.03
C SER A 264 -10.91 23.23 -13.18
N LEU A 265 -10.21 24.18 -12.57
CA LEU A 265 -8.74 24.20 -12.49
C LEU A 265 -8.41 24.76 -11.11
N ASP A 266 -8.14 23.86 -10.17
CA ASP A 266 -7.93 24.25 -8.78
C ASP A 266 -7.06 23.22 -8.04
N GLY A 267 -6.53 23.59 -6.89
CA GLY A 267 -5.66 22.73 -6.10
C GLY A 267 -5.44 23.29 -4.70
N PRO A 268 -4.54 22.67 -3.93
CA PRO A 268 -4.35 23.07 -2.55
C PRO A 268 -3.95 24.54 -2.45
N ALA A 269 -4.67 25.26 -1.60
CA ALA A 269 -4.33 26.63 -1.24
C ALA A 269 -3.11 26.64 -0.31
N LYS A 270 -2.82 27.79 0.31
CA LYS A 270 -1.53 27.99 0.99
C LYS A 270 -1.33 27.02 2.14
N LEU A 271 -2.32 26.85 3.01
CA LEU A 271 -2.16 26.03 4.21
C LEU A 271 -2.12 24.54 3.86
N ALA A 272 -2.96 24.07 2.93
CA ALA A 272 -2.93 22.70 2.45
C ALA A 272 -1.57 22.35 1.80
N LYS A 273 -0.99 23.27 1.00
CA LYS A 273 0.37 23.11 0.44
C LYS A 273 1.44 22.99 1.53
N GLU A 274 1.38 23.84 2.55
CA GLU A 274 2.30 23.79 3.70
C GLU A 274 2.09 22.51 4.52
N ALA A 275 0.85 22.02 4.65
CA ALA A 275 0.55 20.75 5.33
C ALA A 275 1.14 19.55 4.59
N PHE A 276 1.03 19.49 3.26
CA PHE A 276 1.73 18.47 2.45
C PHE A 276 3.24 18.53 2.65
N LEU A 277 3.84 19.74 2.56
CA LEU A 277 5.28 19.93 2.74
C LEU A 277 5.73 19.52 4.14
N HIS A 278 4.97 19.88 5.18
CA HIS A 278 5.24 19.47 6.54
C HIS A 278 5.12 17.95 6.71
N GLY A 279 4.07 17.34 6.15
CA GLY A 279 3.86 15.89 6.17
C GLY A 279 5.02 15.12 5.56
N ILE A 280 5.43 15.45 4.33
CA ILE A 280 6.51 14.74 3.64
C ILE A 280 7.91 15.02 4.21
N THR A 281 8.11 16.13 4.93
CA THR A 281 9.42 16.48 5.52
C THR A 281 9.57 16.09 6.99
N LYS A 282 8.48 16.10 7.77
CA LYS A 282 8.50 15.89 9.22
C LYS A 282 7.73 14.66 9.65
N GLY A 283 6.71 14.22 8.91
CA GLY A 283 5.92 13.05 9.27
C GLY A 283 6.77 11.78 9.35
N ARG A 284 6.34 10.81 10.15
CA ARG A 284 7.01 9.53 10.38
C ARG A 284 8.49 9.69 10.71
N ASP A 285 8.81 10.49 11.72
CA ASP A 285 10.18 10.78 12.15
C ASP A 285 11.10 11.30 11.03
N GLY A 286 10.52 12.04 10.07
CA GLY A 286 11.24 12.58 8.91
C GLY A 286 11.34 11.64 7.70
N GLN A 287 10.75 10.45 7.75
CA GLN A 287 10.60 9.58 6.57
C GLN A 287 9.54 10.12 5.59
N GLY A 288 8.63 10.94 6.10
CA GLY A 288 7.56 11.61 5.36
C GLY A 288 6.25 10.80 5.35
N SER A 289 5.16 11.50 5.64
CA SER A 289 3.79 11.00 5.47
C SER A 289 3.56 10.53 4.03
N ILE A 290 2.81 9.43 3.86
CA ILE A 290 2.42 8.94 2.54
C ILE A 290 0.98 9.36 2.27
N PHE A 291 0.78 10.25 1.30
CA PHE A 291 -0.55 10.69 0.87
C PHE A 291 -0.95 9.90 -0.38
N VAL A 292 -2.01 9.11 -0.30
CA VAL A 292 -2.58 8.34 -1.41
C VAL A 292 -3.83 9.05 -1.89
N TRP A 293 -3.93 9.27 -3.20
CA TRP A 293 -4.99 10.11 -3.77
C TRP A 293 -5.69 9.41 -4.93
N ALA A 294 -7.02 9.51 -4.99
CA ALA A 294 -7.77 9.10 -6.17
C ALA A 294 -7.58 10.10 -7.30
N SER A 295 -7.52 9.61 -8.55
CA SER A 295 -7.25 10.47 -9.70
C SER A 295 -8.47 11.24 -10.26
N GLY A 296 -9.65 11.16 -9.65
CA GLY A 296 -10.87 11.85 -10.11
C GLY A 296 -11.87 10.97 -10.87
N ASN A 297 -13.12 11.43 -11.01
CA ASN A 297 -14.25 10.71 -11.62
C ASN A 297 -14.89 11.44 -12.83
N GLY A 298 -14.20 12.44 -13.38
CA GLY A 298 -14.65 13.35 -14.45
C GLY A 298 -14.51 12.79 -15.86
N GLY A 299 -14.22 11.51 -16.05
CA GLY A 299 -14.00 10.91 -17.37
C GLY A 299 -15.16 11.10 -18.36
N ARG A 300 -16.42 11.11 -17.87
CA ARG A 300 -17.61 11.39 -18.69
C ARG A 300 -17.63 12.82 -19.22
N GLU A 301 -17.15 13.75 -18.41
CA GLU A 301 -17.04 15.18 -18.73
C GLU A 301 -15.76 15.50 -19.50
N GLN A 302 -14.95 14.47 -19.82
CA GLN A 302 -13.65 14.58 -20.47
C GLN A 302 -12.70 15.47 -19.69
N ASP A 303 -12.68 15.31 -18.37
CA ASP A 303 -11.73 15.99 -17.52
C ASP A 303 -10.30 15.42 -17.65
N SER A 304 -9.33 16.18 -17.15
CA SER A 304 -7.93 15.81 -17.15
C SER A 304 -7.34 16.09 -15.78
N CYS A 305 -6.96 15.03 -15.07
CA CYS A 305 -6.55 15.11 -13.66
C CYS A 305 -5.29 15.95 -13.39
N ASN A 306 -4.54 16.38 -14.40
CA ASN A 306 -3.51 17.41 -14.20
C ASN A 306 -4.07 18.81 -13.89
N CYS A 307 -5.39 19.02 -14.04
CA CYS A 307 -6.12 20.21 -13.64
C CYS A 307 -6.57 20.17 -12.16
N ASP A 308 -6.43 19.02 -11.50
CA ASP A 308 -6.57 18.87 -10.05
C ASP A 308 -5.18 18.95 -9.40
N GLY A 309 -4.93 20.01 -8.64
CA GLY A 309 -3.65 20.24 -7.98
C GLY A 309 -3.34 19.31 -6.79
N TYR A 310 -4.31 18.55 -6.27
CA TYR A 310 -4.07 17.53 -5.24
C TYR A 310 -3.49 16.27 -5.87
N THR A 311 -4.14 15.71 -6.91
CA THR A 311 -3.64 14.52 -7.62
C THR A 311 -2.41 14.81 -8.49
N ASN A 312 -2.25 16.04 -8.99
CA ASN A 312 -1.07 16.49 -9.75
C ASN A 312 0.14 16.83 -8.86
N SER A 313 -0.01 16.84 -7.53
CA SER A 313 1.07 17.10 -6.60
C SER A 313 2.13 15.98 -6.64
N ILE A 314 3.41 16.34 -6.49
CA ILE A 314 4.48 15.33 -6.33
C ILE A 314 4.39 14.61 -4.98
N TYR A 315 3.72 15.23 -4.00
CA TYR A 315 3.61 14.73 -2.62
C TYR A 315 2.52 13.68 -2.47
N THR A 316 1.64 13.54 -3.46
CA THR A 316 0.58 12.55 -3.48
C THR A 316 0.96 11.39 -4.41
N LEU A 317 0.56 10.19 -4.00
CA LEU A 317 0.67 8.97 -4.78
C LEU A 317 -0.70 8.76 -5.43
N SER A 318 -0.84 9.31 -6.64
CA SER A 318 -2.09 9.30 -7.39
C SER A 318 -2.39 7.93 -8.01
N ILE A 319 -3.62 7.45 -7.81
CA ILE A 319 -4.12 6.14 -8.19
C ILE A 319 -5.39 6.27 -9.04
N SER A 320 -5.34 5.68 -10.23
CA SER A 320 -6.49 5.52 -11.12
C SER A 320 -7.15 4.14 -10.95
N SER A 321 -8.20 3.89 -11.75
CA SER A 321 -8.99 2.66 -11.68
C SER A 321 -8.92 1.82 -12.95
N THR A 322 -9.06 0.51 -12.79
CA THR A 322 -9.39 -0.40 -13.87
C THR A 322 -10.63 -1.22 -13.52
N THR A 323 -11.37 -1.62 -14.55
CA THR A 323 -12.52 -2.51 -14.37
C THR A 323 -12.09 -3.95 -14.10
N GLN A 324 -13.05 -4.80 -13.73
CA GLN A 324 -12.84 -6.25 -13.62
C GLN A 324 -12.18 -6.87 -14.86
N SER A 325 -12.51 -6.37 -16.05
CA SER A 325 -11.99 -6.88 -17.32
C SER A 325 -10.68 -6.20 -17.76
N GLY A 326 -10.07 -5.37 -16.93
CA GLY A 326 -8.85 -4.64 -17.26
C GLY A 326 -9.06 -3.47 -18.23
N ASN A 327 -10.28 -2.93 -18.33
CA ASN A 327 -10.58 -1.79 -19.19
C ASN A 327 -10.54 -0.46 -18.42
N VAL A 328 -10.42 0.65 -19.14
CA VAL A 328 -10.48 2.00 -18.56
C VAL A 328 -11.95 2.26 -18.20
N PRO A 329 -12.31 2.50 -16.93
CA PRO A 329 -13.68 2.80 -16.53
C PRO A 329 -14.16 4.14 -17.12
N TRP A 330 -15.47 4.26 -17.36
CA TRP A 330 -16.09 5.45 -17.96
C TRP A 330 -15.89 6.75 -17.17
N TYR A 331 -15.60 6.66 -15.86
CA TYR A 331 -15.38 7.79 -14.97
C TYR A 331 -13.89 8.16 -14.83
N SER A 332 -12.95 7.30 -15.27
CA SER A 332 -11.53 7.53 -15.02
C SER A 332 -11.00 8.72 -15.82
N GLU A 333 -10.18 9.55 -15.17
CA GLU A 333 -9.50 10.68 -15.81
C GLU A 333 -8.07 10.33 -16.20
N PRO A 334 -7.64 10.59 -17.45
CA PRO A 334 -6.25 10.40 -17.85
C PRO A 334 -5.40 11.66 -17.59
N CYS A 335 -4.21 11.46 -17.04
CA CYS A 335 -3.19 12.51 -16.94
C CYS A 335 -1.80 11.90 -16.72
N SER A 336 -0.75 12.73 -16.86
CA SER A 336 0.62 12.28 -16.68
C SER A 336 1.08 12.20 -15.23
N SER A 337 0.30 12.71 -14.27
CA SER A 337 0.61 12.67 -12.84
C SER A 337 0.30 11.31 -12.17
N THR A 338 -0.66 10.54 -12.70
CA THR A 338 -1.03 9.22 -12.17
C THR A 338 0.18 8.31 -12.10
N LEU A 339 0.37 7.66 -10.94
CA LEU A 339 1.51 6.76 -10.73
C LEU A 339 1.16 5.30 -11.03
N ALA A 340 -0.03 4.85 -10.62
CA ALA A 340 -0.45 3.45 -10.79
C ALA A 340 -1.98 3.31 -10.75
N THR A 341 -2.45 2.06 -10.74
CA THR A 341 -3.86 1.69 -10.79
C THR A 341 -4.19 0.58 -9.81
N THR A 342 -5.42 0.59 -9.29
CA THR A 342 -6.03 -0.59 -8.67
C THR A 342 -7.41 -0.86 -9.29
N PHE A 343 -8.04 -1.97 -8.90
CA PHE A 343 -9.39 -2.28 -9.35
C PHE A 343 -10.43 -1.33 -8.74
N SER A 344 -11.53 -1.14 -9.45
CA SER A 344 -12.77 -0.54 -8.93
C SER A 344 -13.96 -1.07 -9.75
N SER A 345 -15.06 -0.33 -9.79
CA SER A 345 -16.22 -0.61 -10.63
C SER A 345 -15.95 -0.31 -12.10
N GLY A 346 -16.87 -0.74 -12.97
CA GLY A 346 -16.73 -0.52 -14.39
C GLY A 346 -18.06 -0.42 -15.12
N ASN A 347 -18.13 -1.12 -16.24
CA ASN A 347 -19.31 -1.16 -17.09
C ASN A 347 -20.48 -1.87 -16.38
N PRO A 348 -21.74 -1.60 -16.80
CA PRO A 348 -22.89 -2.33 -16.30
C PRO A 348 -22.68 -3.86 -16.40
N GLY A 349 -22.87 -4.56 -15.29
CA GLY A 349 -22.71 -6.01 -15.19
C GLY A 349 -21.32 -6.49 -14.76
N GLU A 350 -20.31 -5.60 -14.68
CA GLU A 350 -19.03 -5.93 -14.04
C GLU A 350 -19.15 -5.85 -12.51
N LYS A 351 -18.34 -6.66 -11.82
CA LYS A 351 -18.28 -6.63 -10.35
C LYS A 351 -17.78 -5.28 -9.85
N GLN A 352 -18.24 -4.93 -8.65
CA GLN A 352 -17.89 -3.70 -7.95
C GLN A 352 -17.10 -4.03 -6.68
N ILE A 353 -16.76 -3.01 -5.90
CA ILE A 353 -15.99 -3.19 -4.67
C ILE A 353 -16.93 -3.63 -3.53
N VAL A 354 -16.46 -4.63 -2.79
CA VAL A 354 -17.14 -5.21 -1.63
C VAL A 354 -16.45 -4.76 -0.36
N THR A 355 -17.16 -4.11 0.56
CA THR A 355 -16.55 -3.52 1.77
C THR A 355 -17.63 -3.27 2.86
N THR A 356 -17.22 -2.72 4.00
CA THR A 356 -18.09 -2.21 5.06
C THR A 356 -18.96 -1.05 4.56
N ASP A 357 -20.10 -0.81 5.18
CA ASP A 357 -21.02 0.26 4.82
C ASP A 357 -21.70 0.82 6.06
N LEU A 358 -22.16 2.07 5.96
CA LEU A 358 -22.80 2.78 7.06
C LEU A 358 -23.99 1.99 7.62
N ARG A 359 -24.21 2.11 8.93
CA ARG A 359 -25.23 1.39 9.72
C ARG A 359 -24.89 -0.08 9.91
N GLN A 360 -23.60 -0.38 10.09
CA GLN A 360 -23.07 -1.70 10.39
C GLN A 360 -23.42 -2.73 9.31
N LYS A 361 -23.35 -2.30 8.04
CA LYS A 361 -23.73 -3.12 6.87
C LYS A 361 -22.51 -3.50 6.04
N CYS A 362 -22.72 -4.42 5.12
CA CYS A 362 -21.78 -4.70 4.05
C CYS A 362 -22.37 -4.18 2.74
N THR A 363 -21.53 -3.72 1.83
CA THR A 363 -21.91 -3.34 0.47
C THR A 363 -21.08 -4.12 -0.53
N ASP A 364 -21.67 -4.47 -1.67
CA ASP A 364 -21.01 -5.02 -2.85
C ASP A 364 -21.06 -4.03 -4.03
N SER A 365 -21.34 -2.76 -3.74
CA SER A 365 -21.60 -1.71 -4.74
C SER A 365 -20.87 -0.40 -4.45
N HIS A 366 -19.64 -0.48 -3.93
CA HIS A 366 -18.74 0.67 -3.91
C HIS A 366 -18.02 0.84 -5.26
N THR A 367 -17.83 2.08 -5.70
CA THR A 367 -17.56 2.45 -7.11
C THR A 367 -16.73 3.72 -7.20
N GLY A 368 -16.06 3.93 -8.34
CA GLY A 368 -15.31 5.16 -8.64
C GLY A 368 -13.83 5.04 -8.29
N THR A 369 -13.03 6.02 -8.69
CA THR A 369 -11.60 6.09 -8.33
C THR A 369 -11.39 6.22 -6.83
N SER A 370 -12.40 6.67 -6.10
CA SER A 370 -12.40 6.73 -4.64
C SER A 370 -12.36 5.36 -3.95
N ALA A 371 -12.74 4.27 -4.63
CA ALA A 371 -12.52 2.91 -4.13
C ALA A 371 -11.14 2.36 -4.53
N SER A 372 -10.45 2.97 -5.51
CA SER A 372 -9.11 2.52 -5.90
C SER A 372 -8.01 2.99 -4.95
N ALA A 373 -8.09 4.23 -4.47
CA ALA A 373 -7.10 4.79 -3.53
C ALA A 373 -7.00 4.03 -2.20
N PRO A 374 -8.10 3.61 -1.53
CA PRO A 374 -8.04 2.82 -0.31
C PRO A 374 -7.39 1.45 -0.50
N LEU A 375 -7.67 0.77 -1.63
CA LEU A 375 -6.98 -0.49 -1.95
C LEU A 375 -5.47 -0.28 -2.07
N ALA A 376 -5.04 0.81 -2.73
CA ALA A 376 -3.63 1.17 -2.80
C ALA A 376 -3.03 1.51 -1.44
N ALA A 377 -3.74 2.27 -0.59
CA ALA A 377 -3.33 2.57 0.78
C ALA A 377 -3.12 1.30 1.61
N GLY A 378 -4.00 0.30 1.47
CA GLY A 378 -3.82 -1.02 2.06
C GLY A 378 -2.57 -1.73 1.56
N ILE A 379 -2.31 -1.75 0.24
CA ILE A 379 -1.10 -2.39 -0.32
C ILE A 379 0.18 -1.69 0.18
N ILE A 380 0.15 -0.37 0.26
CA ILE A 380 1.24 0.45 0.80
C ILE A 380 1.47 0.11 2.28
N ALA A 381 0.41 -0.13 3.06
CA ALA A 381 0.54 -0.58 4.45
C ALA A 381 1.23 -1.95 4.56
N LEU A 382 0.94 -2.89 3.64
CA LEU A 382 1.67 -4.17 3.58
C LEU A 382 3.15 -3.96 3.29
N ALA A 383 3.49 -3.07 2.35
CA ALA A 383 4.88 -2.74 2.00
C ALA A 383 5.62 -2.01 3.13
N LEU A 384 4.94 -1.14 3.90
CA LEU A 384 5.50 -0.51 5.09
C LEU A 384 5.77 -1.50 6.21
N GLU A 385 4.87 -2.46 6.49
CA GLU A 385 5.15 -3.51 7.48
C GLU A 385 6.43 -4.27 7.11
N ALA A 386 6.66 -4.50 5.82
CA ALA A 386 7.86 -5.14 5.32
C ALA A 386 9.14 -4.31 5.50
N ASN A 387 9.03 -2.98 5.47
CA ASN A 387 10.15 -2.08 5.72
C ASN A 387 9.65 -0.70 6.21
N MET A 388 9.61 -0.52 7.53
CA MET A 388 9.17 0.73 8.15
C MET A 388 10.12 1.91 7.90
N ASN A 389 11.30 1.68 7.32
CA ASN A 389 12.27 2.74 6.99
C ASN A 389 12.04 3.39 5.61
N LEU A 390 11.06 2.92 4.85
CA LEU A 390 10.73 3.50 3.54
C LEU A 390 10.25 4.94 3.70
N THR A 391 10.91 5.85 2.99
CA THR A 391 10.46 7.24 2.85
C THR A 391 9.25 7.35 1.93
N TRP A 392 8.58 8.50 1.93
CA TRP A 392 7.47 8.78 1.01
C TRP A 392 7.88 8.61 -0.47
N ARG A 393 9.14 8.95 -0.82
CA ARG A 393 9.70 8.76 -2.16
C ARG A 393 10.06 7.31 -2.45
N ASP A 394 10.64 6.60 -1.49
CA ASP A 394 10.92 5.16 -1.65
C ASP A 394 9.64 4.41 -2.03
N MET A 395 8.51 4.75 -1.39
CA MET A 395 7.23 4.15 -1.69
C MET A 395 6.79 4.38 -3.15
N GLN A 396 6.96 5.59 -3.67
CA GLN A 396 6.68 5.87 -5.09
C GLN A 396 7.62 5.09 -6.02
N HIS A 397 8.91 4.97 -5.69
CA HIS A 397 9.86 4.13 -6.46
C HIS A 397 9.46 2.66 -6.47
N LEU A 398 8.98 2.12 -5.35
CA LEU A 398 8.48 0.74 -5.29
C LEU A 398 7.32 0.58 -6.28
N VAL A 399 6.32 1.46 -6.21
CA VAL A 399 5.16 1.43 -7.14
C VAL A 399 5.60 1.46 -8.59
N VAL A 400 6.46 2.39 -8.99
CA VAL A 400 6.97 2.49 -10.37
C VAL A 400 7.67 1.21 -10.84
N ARG A 401 8.33 0.48 -9.93
CA ARG A 401 9.13 -0.71 -10.26
C ARG A 401 8.36 -2.01 -10.21
N THR A 402 7.24 -2.07 -9.50
CA THR A 402 6.49 -3.31 -9.26
C THR A 402 5.12 -3.35 -9.93
N SER A 403 4.57 -2.19 -10.34
CA SER A 403 3.30 -2.14 -11.06
C SER A 403 3.34 -2.91 -12.38
N ARG A 404 2.20 -3.50 -12.74
CA ARG A 404 2.07 -4.45 -13.85
C ARG A 404 1.13 -3.93 -14.94
N PRO A 405 1.62 -3.70 -16.17
CA PRO A 405 0.78 -3.37 -17.32
C PRO A 405 -0.07 -4.54 -17.87
N GLY A 406 0.21 -5.78 -17.44
CA GLY A 406 -0.01 -6.98 -18.25
C GLY A 406 -1.43 -7.28 -18.73
N HIS A 407 -2.44 -7.08 -17.90
CA HIS A 407 -3.85 -7.39 -18.23
C HIS A 407 -4.68 -6.12 -18.51
N LEU A 408 -4.02 -4.95 -18.56
CA LEU A 408 -4.67 -3.66 -18.68
C LEU A 408 -4.73 -3.20 -20.13
N SER A 409 -5.95 -2.99 -20.62
CA SER A 409 -6.24 -2.51 -21.97
C SER A 409 -6.35 -0.99 -21.98
N ALA A 410 -5.42 -0.33 -22.67
CA ALA A 410 -5.46 1.09 -23.00
C ALA A 410 -4.77 1.34 -24.34
N GLY A 411 -5.27 2.30 -25.11
CA GLY A 411 -4.73 2.64 -26.43
C GLY A 411 -3.43 3.46 -26.39
N ASP A 412 -3.06 3.99 -25.22
CA ASP A 412 -2.00 4.98 -25.05
C ASP A 412 -0.74 4.45 -24.37
N TRP A 413 -0.63 3.13 -24.15
CA TRP A 413 0.59 2.53 -23.61
C TRP A 413 1.82 2.91 -24.44
N LYS A 414 2.81 3.52 -23.79
CA LYS A 414 4.13 3.84 -24.37
C LYS A 414 5.24 3.29 -23.50
N THR A 415 6.37 2.97 -24.12
CA THR A 415 7.59 2.62 -23.39
C THR A 415 8.44 3.87 -23.24
N ASN A 416 8.80 4.21 -22.00
CA ASN A 416 9.64 5.37 -21.69
C ASN A 416 11.13 5.10 -21.97
N GLY A 417 11.99 6.10 -21.78
CA GLY A 417 13.42 6.07 -22.11
C GLY A 417 14.25 5.04 -21.32
N VAL A 418 13.71 4.48 -20.25
CA VAL A 418 14.33 3.42 -19.44
C VAL A 418 13.64 2.06 -19.57
N GLY A 419 12.76 1.91 -20.57
CA GLY A 419 12.16 0.62 -20.93
C GLY A 419 10.91 0.22 -20.14
N ARG A 420 10.30 1.14 -19.37
CA ARG A 420 9.05 0.87 -18.64
C ARG A 420 7.84 1.26 -19.48
N ARG A 421 6.79 0.44 -19.46
CA ARG A 421 5.50 0.79 -20.06
C ARG A 421 4.73 1.71 -19.12
N VAL A 422 4.18 2.79 -19.65
CA VAL A 422 3.38 3.78 -18.94
C VAL A 422 2.17 4.21 -19.79
N SER A 423 1.07 4.55 -19.14
CA SER A 423 -0.19 5.03 -19.73
C SER A 423 -0.73 6.18 -18.89
N HIS A 424 -1.34 7.18 -19.50
CA HIS A 424 -1.98 8.29 -18.77
C HIS A 424 -3.24 7.83 -18.03
N SER A 425 -3.87 6.73 -18.47
CA SER A 425 -5.01 6.12 -17.77
C SER A 425 -4.59 5.22 -16.61
N TYR A 426 -3.38 4.64 -16.67
CA TYR A 426 -2.98 3.61 -15.71
C TYR A 426 -1.67 3.86 -14.95
N GLY A 427 -0.98 4.97 -15.22
CA GLY A 427 0.41 5.15 -14.80
C GLY A 427 1.27 3.97 -15.23
N TYR A 428 2.04 3.41 -14.29
CA TYR A 428 2.88 2.24 -14.51
C TYR A 428 2.12 0.89 -14.49
N GLY A 429 0.79 0.92 -14.27
CA GLY A 429 -0.08 -0.25 -14.31
C GLY A 429 -0.65 -0.65 -12.96
N LEU A 430 -1.16 -1.89 -12.88
CA LEU A 430 -1.84 -2.39 -11.69
C LEU A 430 -0.83 -2.64 -10.55
N LEU A 431 -1.14 -2.17 -9.34
CA LEU A 431 -0.37 -2.51 -8.15
C LEU A 431 -0.29 -4.04 -7.94
N ASP A 432 0.84 -4.49 -7.40
CA ASP A 432 1.12 -5.89 -7.06
C ASP A 432 1.64 -5.95 -5.63
N ALA A 433 0.78 -6.34 -4.69
CA ALA A 433 1.10 -6.37 -3.27
C ALA A 433 2.27 -7.31 -2.96
N GLY A 434 2.30 -8.50 -3.59
CA GLY A 434 3.37 -9.46 -3.41
C GLY A 434 4.71 -8.93 -3.87
N ALA A 435 4.76 -8.30 -5.05
CA ALA A 435 5.98 -7.71 -5.60
C ALA A 435 6.44 -6.48 -4.80
N MET A 436 5.52 -5.61 -4.36
CA MET A 436 5.86 -4.45 -3.51
C MET A 436 6.50 -4.88 -2.20
N VAL A 437 5.88 -5.84 -1.49
CA VAL A 437 6.41 -6.40 -0.24
C VAL A 437 7.77 -7.09 -0.46
N ALA A 438 7.93 -7.85 -1.54
CA ALA A 438 9.18 -8.53 -1.86
C ALA A 438 10.33 -7.52 -2.13
N LEU A 439 10.04 -6.44 -2.86
CA LEU A 439 11.03 -5.41 -3.16
C LEU A 439 11.34 -4.54 -1.93
N ALA A 440 10.35 -4.24 -1.10
CA ALA A 440 10.50 -3.44 0.13
C ALA A 440 11.53 -4.03 1.11
N GLN A 441 11.51 -5.36 1.28
CA GLN A 441 12.40 -6.08 2.23
C GLN A 441 13.89 -5.84 1.97
N ASN A 442 14.27 -5.66 0.70
CA ASN A 442 15.66 -5.45 0.28
C ASN A 442 15.88 -4.06 -0.33
N TRP A 443 14.96 -3.13 -0.09
CA TRP A 443 15.05 -1.79 -0.65
C TRP A 443 16.14 -0.98 0.05
N THR A 444 16.97 -0.32 -0.75
CA THR A 444 17.92 0.68 -0.25
C THR A 444 17.30 2.05 -0.43
N THR A 445 17.11 2.77 0.68
CA THR A 445 16.58 4.14 0.67
C THR A 445 17.32 5.01 -0.32
N VAL A 446 16.55 5.70 -1.16
CA VAL A 446 17.06 6.66 -2.12
C VAL A 446 17.68 7.87 -1.38
N GLY A 447 18.62 8.59 -1.98
CA GLY A 447 19.28 9.72 -1.36
C GLY A 447 18.40 10.98 -1.21
N PRO A 448 19.00 12.13 -0.86
CA PRO A 448 18.26 13.38 -0.75
C PRO A 448 17.63 13.82 -2.08
N GLN A 449 16.46 14.44 -2.03
CA GLN A 449 15.84 15.03 -3.21
C GLN A 449 16.59 16.31 -3.64
N HIS A 450 16.91 16.41 -4.92
CA HIS A 450 17.43 17.57 -5.63
C HIS A 450 16.35 18.15 -6.56
N GLN A 451 16.35 19.47 -6.69
CA GLN A 451 15.46 20.20 -7.57
C GLN A 451 16.29 21.11 -8.47
N CYS A 452 16.34 20.80 -9.77
CA CYS A 452 16.96 21.64 -10.77
C CYS A 452 15.88 22.46 -11.49
N VAL A 453 16.02 23.78 -11.44
CA VAL A 453 15.04 24.72 -11.99
C VAL A 453 15.63 25.43 -13.20
N HIS A 454 14.96 25.31 -14.35
CA HIS A 454 15.27 26.05 -15.56
C HIS A 454 14.13 27.01 -15.90
N THR A 455 14.38 28.31 -15.76
CA THR A 455 13.48 29.34 -16.27
C THR A 455 13.69 29.48 -17.77
N ILE A 456 12.59 29.41 -18.52
CA ILE A 456 12.59 29.44 -19.96
C ILE A 456 11.57 30.48 -20.42
N ASP A 457 11.98 31.38 -21.30
CA ASP A 457 11.07 32.24 -22.05
C ASP A 457 10.86 31.63 -23.44
N ILE A 458 9.61 31.28 -23.76
CA ILE A 458 9.24 30.69 -25.05
C ILE A 458 8.61 31.72 -26.00
N GLY A 459 8.32 32.93 -25.52
CA GLY A 459 7.55 33.94 -26.22
C GLY A 459 6.25 33.34 -26.80
N ASN A 460 5.98 33.61 -28.07
CA ASN A 460 4.73 33.16 -28.72
C ASN A 460 4.87 31.82 -29.46
N LYS A 461 5.89 31.01 -29.13
CA LYS A 461 6.12 29.73 -29.82
C LYS A 461 5.21 28.65 -29.25
N LEU A 462 4.43 28.03 -30.15
CA LEU A 462 3.58 26.87 -29.83
C LEU A 462 4.39 25.59 -29.64
N VAL A 463 5.51 25.45 -30.36
CA VAL A 463 6.47 24.36 -30.18
C VAL A 463 7.81 24.96 -29.81
N PHE A 464 8.36 24.51 -28.70
CA PHE A 464 9.61 25.03 -28.16
C PHE A 464 10.50 23.89 -27.70
N SER A 465 11.75 23.88 -28.17
CA SER A 465 12.77 22.93 -27.76
C SER A 465 13.95 23.64 -27.10
N LYS A 466 14.45 23.09 -26.00
CA LYS A 466 15.65 23.59 -25.31
C LYS A 466 16.47 22.45 -24.76
N SER A 467 17.76 22.50 -25.06
CA SER A 467 18.75 21.65 -24.40
C SER A 467 19.03 22.15 -22.97
N VAL A 468 18.96 21.24 -22.01
CA VAL A 468 19.28 21.50 -20.59
C VAL A 468 20.43 20.60 -20.14
N ASP A 469 21.25 21.12 -19.24
CA ASP A 469 22.37 20.42 -18.61
C ASP A 469 21.96 19.73 -17.30
N ALA A 470 20.68 19.82 -16.91
CA ALA A 470 20.14 19.30 -15.66
C ALA A 470 20.90 19.76 -14.41
N CYS A 471 21.43 21.00 -14.43
CA CYS A 471 22.26 21.58 -13.38
C CYS A 471 23.61 20.87 -13.18
N TRP A 472 24.19 20.31 -14.25
CA TRP A 472 25.50 19.67 -14.22
C TRP A 472 26.56 20.56 -13.54
N GLY A 473 27.36 19.95 -12.67
CA GLY A 473 28.41 20.64 -11.92
C GLY A 473 27.93 21.47 -10.72
N ARG A 474 26.64 21.43 -10.38
CA ARG A 474 26.07 22.11 -9.20
C ARG A 474 25.50 21.10 -8.20
N THR A 475 25.19 21.57 -6.99
CA THR A 475 24.56 20.78 -5.93
C THR A 475 23.18 20.28 -6.31
N GLU A 476 22.48 21.01 -7.19
CA GLU A 476 21.13 20.68 -7.66
C GLU A 476 21.14 19.67 -8.82
N TYR A 477 22.28 19.08 -9.18
CA TYR A 477 22.41 18.20 -10.35
C TYR A 477 21.45 17.01 -10.32
N VAL A 478 20.78 16.77 -11.45
CA VAL A 478 19.76 15.74 -11.66
C VAL A 478 20.21 14.77 -12.76
N SER A 479 20.65 13.54 -12.43
CA SER A 479 21.09 12.50 -13.39
C SER A 479 20.10 11.36 -13.68
N SER A 480 18.92 11.36 -13.05
CA SER A 480 17.87 10.35 -13.20
C SER A 480 16.57 10.87 -12.57
N LEU A 481 15.52 11.03 -13.34
CA LEU A 481 14.29 11.73 -12.92
C LEU A 481 13.42 10.96 -11.95
N GLU A 482 12.66 11.71 -11.13
CA GLU A 482 11.46 11.22 -10.44
C GLU A 482 10.24 11.91 -11.05
N HIS A 483 9.98 13.14 -10.64
CA HIS A 483 8.91 13.99 -11.16
C HIS A 483 9.47 15.08 -12.08
N VAL A 484 8.68 15.48 -13.06
CA VAL A 484 8.96 16.67 -13.87
C VAL A 484 7.74 17.58 -13.82
N GLN A 485 7.94 18.87 -13.55
CA GLN A 485 6.90 19.87 -13.66
C GLN A 485 7.22 20.86 -14.79
N ALA A 486 6.24 21.12 -15.65
CA ALA A 486 6.23 22.28 -16.52
C ALA A 486 5.26 23.30 -15.92
N ARG A 487 5.78 24.34 -15.25
CA ARG A 487 4.93 25.42 -14.73
C ARG A 487 4.66 26.44 -15.80
N LEU A 488 3.40 26.62 -16.17
CA LEU A 488 3.00 27.41 -17.32
C LEU A 488 2.17 28.61 -16.87
N THR A 489 2.56 29.78 -17.37
CA THR A 489 1.72 30.98 -17.39
C THR A 489 1.35 31.29 -18.84
N LEU A 490 0.09 31.05 -19.19
CA LEU A 490 -0.45 31.11 -20.54
C LEU A 490 -1.82 31.79 -20.52
N SER A 491 -2.03 32.78 -21.38
CA SER A 491 -3.37 33.33 -21.64
C SER A 491 -3.94 32.71 -22.91
N HIS A 492 -5.20 32.27 -22.87
CA HIS A 492 -5.92 31.75 -24.03
C HIS A 492 -7.41 32.11 -23.90
N ASN A 493 -8.09 32.40 -25.02
CA ASN A 493 -9.50 32.81 -25.00
C ASN A 493 -10.46 31.68 -24.59
N GLN A 494 -10.07 30.41 -24.80
CA GLN A 494 -10.81 29.22 -24.38
C GLN A 494 -9.83 28.11 -23.96
N ARG A 495 -9.62 27.94 -22.66
CA ARG A 495 -8.62 27.05 -22.08
C ARG A 495 -8.79 25.59 -22.50
N GLY A 496 -10.02 25.10 -22.59
CA GLY A 496 -10.34 23.71 -22.96
C GLY A 496 -9.98 23.28 -24.37
N LYS A 497 -9.65 24.24 -25.26
CA LYS A 497 -9.18 23.94 -26.62
C LYS A 497 -7.69 23.61 -26.70
N LEU A 498 -6.97 23.71 -25.58
CA LEU A 498 -5.54 23.46 -25.54
C LEU A 498 -5.25 21.97 -25.34
N ALA A 499 -4.29 21.46 -26.08
CA ALA A 499 -3.56 20.25 -25.75
C ALA A 499 -2.10 20.62 -25.46
N ILE A 500 -1.54 20.11 -24.37
CA ILE A 500 -0.17 20.41 -23.97
C ILE A 500 0.60 19.11 -23.80
N HIS A 501 1.78 19.03 -24.41
CA HIS A 501 2.65 17.87 -24.35
C HIS A 501 4.09 18.26 -24.00
N LEU A 502 4.77 17.39 -23.25
CA LEU A 502 6.19 17.52 -22.92
C LEU A 502 6.93 16.26 -23.34
N ILE A 503 8.00 16.43 -24.11
CA ILE A 503 8.84 15.35 -24.63
C ILE A 503 10.20 15.43 -23.95
N SER A 504 10.61 14.33 -23.32
CA SER A 504 11.92 14.19 -22.68
C SER A 504 13.07 14.02 -23.70
N PRO A 505 14.34 14.20 -23.31
CA PRO A 505 15.49 13.96 -24.18
C PRO A 505 15.59 12.53 -24.72
N LEU A 506 15.00 11.56 -24.02
CA LEU A 506 14.94 10.16 -24.47
C LEU A 506 13.68 9.85 -25.29
N GLY A 507 12.87 10.86 -25.62
CA GLY A 507 11.72 10.75 -26.52
C GLY A 507 10.41 10.39 -25.83
N THR A 508 10.35 10.37 -24.51
CA THR A 508 9.11 10.07 -23.77
C THR A 508 8.16 11.25 -23.85
N ARG A 509 7.05 11.09 -24.56
CA ARG A 509 6.01 12.10 -24.73
C ARG A 509 4.94 11.96 -23.64
N SER A 510 4.84 12.96 -22.77
CA SER A 510 3.81 13.09 -21.74
C SER A 510 2.74 14.08 -22.20
N THR A 511 1.47 13.70 -22.12
CA THR A 511 0.34 14.62 -22.29
C THR A 511 0.08 15.31 -20.96
N LEU A 512 0.46 16.58 -20.88
CA LEU A 512 0.26 17.42 -19.70
C LEU A 512 -1.17 17.93 -19.58
N LEU A 513 -1.84 18.17 -20.71
CA LEU A 513 -3.23 18.58 -20.76
C LEU A 513 -3.91 17.94 -21.97
N PHE A 514 -4.98 17.19 -21.72
CA PHE A 514 -5.91 16.78 -22.76
C PHE A 514 -6.91 17.91 -23.05
N PRO A 515 -7.43 18.03 -24.29
CA PRO A 515 -8.54 18.94 -24.57
C PRO A 515 -9.73 18.65 -23.65
N ARG A 516 -10.34 19.71 -23.13
CA ARG A 516 -11.49 19.64 -22.23
C ARG A 516 -12.66 20.42 -22.83
N PRO A 517 -13.60 19.75 -23.53
CA PRO A 517 -14.65 20.43 -24.29
C PRO A 517 -15.57 21.32 -23.47
N ASN A 518 -15.70 21.06 -22.17
CA ASN A 518 -16.54 21.83 -21.25
C ASN A 518 -15.83 23.08 -20.67
N ASP A 519 -14.51 23.20 -20.83
CA ASP A 519 -13.71 24.31 -20.30
C ASP A 519 -13.68 25.51 -21.27
N PHE A 520 -14.66 26.39 -21.13
CA PHE A 520 -14.74 27.64 -21.90
C PHE A 520 -14.00 28.83 -21.22
N SER A 521 -13.22 28.59 -20.18
CA SER A 521 -12.56 29.66 -19.42
C SER A 521 -11.58 30.47 -20.30
N SER A 522 -11.55 31.78 -20.08
CA SER A 522 -10.59 32.71 -20.71
C SER A 522 -9.44 33.11 -19.78
N GLU A 523 -9.40 32.54 -18.58
CA GLU A 523 -8.39 32.86 -17.56
C GLU A 523 -7.02 32.24 -17.87
N GLY A 524 -6.99 31.22 -18.74
CA GLY A 524 -5.77 30.49 -19.08
C GLY A 524 -5.17 29.76 -17.87
N PHE A 525 -3.84 29.74 -17.81
CA PHE A 525 -3.06 29.16 -16.71
C PHE A 525 -2.17 30.24 -16.09
N ASN A 526 -2.09 30.26 -14.77
CA ASN A 526 -1.26 31.19 -14.01
C ASN A 526 -0.33 30.38 -13.09
N ASP A 527 0.96 30.31 -13.45
CA ASP A 527 1.98 29.48 -12.78
C ASP A 527 1.50 28.05 -12.46
N TRP A 528 0.73 27.44 -13.38
CA TRP A 528 0.16 26.11 -13.16
C TRP A 528 1.20 25.03 -13.42
N ALA A 529 1.49 24.22 -12.40
CA ALA A 529 2.58 23.24 -12.42
C ALA A 529 2.14 21.86 -12.92
N PHE A 530 1.93 21.71 -14.23
CA PHE A 530 1.64 20.40 -14.83
C PHE A 530 2.74 19.39 -14.52
N MET A 531 2.40 18.21 -13.99
CA MET A 531 3.34 17.20 -13.55
C MET A 531 3.31 15.94 -14.43
N THR A 532 4.47 15.33 -14.66
CA THR A 532 4.58 14.00 -15.27
C THR A 532 5.46 13.07 -14.46
N THR A 533 5.00 11.83 -14.30
CA THR A 533 5.77 10.69 -13.76
C THR A 533 6.32 9.79 -14.86
N HIS A 534 5.97 10.04 -16.14
CA HIS A 534 6.23 9.09 -17.23
C HIS A 534 7.72 8.95 -17.58
N SER A 535 8.52 9.97 -17.26
CA SER A 535 9.98 9.98 -17.49
C SER A 535 10.78 9.46 -16.27
N TRP A 536 10.13 8.81 -15.30
CA TRP A 536 10.80 8.33 -14.09
C TRP A 536 11.97 7.38 -14.40
N GLY A 537 13.14 7.75 -13.92
CA GLY A 537 14.40 7.06 -14.10
C GLY A 537 15.25 7.54 -15.27
N GLU A 538 14.71 8.36 -16.18
CA GLU A 538 15.44 8.85 -17.35
C GLU A 538 16.53 9.88 -16.99
N ASP A 539 17.63 9.92 -17.75
CA ASP A 539 18.59 11.02 -17.70
C ASP A 539 17.95 12.26 -18.36
N PRO A 540 17.77 13.36 -17.61
CA PRO A 540 17.11 14.56 -18.13
C PRO A 540 18.02 15.48 -18.95
N GLN A 541 19.30 15.16 -19.10
CA GLN A 541 20.22 15.95 -19.91
C GLN A 541 19.88 15.82 -21.40
N GLY A 542 19.91 16.94 -22.10
CA GLY A 542 19.59 16.99 -23.52
C GLY A 542 18.37 17.84 -23.82
N GLU A 543 17.77 17.62 -24.99
CA GLU A 543 16.70 18.47 -25.51
C GLU A 543 15.32 18.08 -24.96
N TRP A 544 14.67 19.02 -24.29
CA TRP A 544 13.26 18.95 -23.93
C TRP A 544 12.43 19.71 -24.95
N THR A 545 11.27 19.16 -25.34
CA THR A 545 10.33 19.83 -26.24
C THR A 545 8.96 19.99 -25.58
N LEU A 546 8.45 21.23 -25.53
CA LEU A 546 7.09 21.58 -25.11
C LEU A 546 6.25 21.88 -26.35
N GLU A 547 5.10 21.22 -26.48
CA GLU A 547 4.13 21.41 -27.56
C GLU A 547 2.82 21.92 -26.95
N ILE A 548 2.34 23.06 -27.44
CA ILE A 548 1.03 23.64 -27.10
C ILE A 548 0.24 23.72 -28.41
N GLU A 549 -0.87 23.02 -28.48
CA GLU A 549 -1.71 22.92 -29.66
C GLU A 549 -3.11 23.47 -29.37
N ASN A 550 -3.71 24.16 -30.34
CA ASN A 550 -5.15 24.45 -30.34
C ASN A 550 -5.84 23.41 -31.24
N VAL A 551 -6.71 22.58 -30.66
CA VAL A 551 -7.35 21.45 -31.37
C VAL A 551 -8.62 21.81 -32.16
N ALA A 552 -9.02 23.09 -32.24
CA ALA A 552 -10.20 23.47 -33.02
C ALA A 552 -9.93 23.57 -34.54
N ALA A 553 -10.70 22.81 -35.33
CA ALA A 553 -10.53 22.73 -36.79
C ALA A 553 -11.07 23.94 -37.58
N ASN A 554 -11.82 24.88 -36.99
CA ASN A 554 -12.42 26.02 -37.70
C ASN A 554 -12.73 27.17 -36.73
N GLY A 555 -11.83 28.14 -36.57
CA GLY A 555 -12.14 29.35 -35.82
C GLY A 555 -10.96 30.31 -35.68
N HIS A 556 -11.24 31.61 -35.79
CA HIS A 556 -10.29 32.69 -35.49
C HIS A 556 -10.04 32.77 -33.97
N ASP A 557 -9.36 31.78 -33.42
CA ASP A 557 -8.87 31.84 -32.04
C ASP A 557 -7.63 32.74 -31.98
N TYR A 558 -7.59 33.64 -31.00
CA TYR A 558 -6.46 34.52 -30.73
C TYR A 558 -6.13 34.48 -29.23
N GLY A 559 -4.84 34.41 -28.92
CA GLY A 559 -4.34 34.33 -27.55
C GLY A 559 -3.34 33.18 -27.39
N ASN A 560 -2.18 33.30 -28.03
CA ASN A 560 -1.06 32.35 -27.86
C ASN A 560 0.14 33.07 -27.21
N HIS A 561 -0.12 33.86 -26.16
CA HIS A 561 0.94 34.49 -25.39
C HIS A 561 1.25 33.58 -24.18
N ALA A 562 2.23 32.70 -24.37
CA ALA A 562 2.84 31.93 -23.29
C ALA A 562 4.03 32.73 -22.76
N SER A 563 3.88 33.38 -21.61
CA SER A 563 4.91 34.36 -21.21
C SER A 563 6.12 33.69 -20.54
N PHE A 564 5.96 32.61 -19.78
CA PHE A 564 7.07 31.99 -19.04
C PHE A 564 6.81 30.52 -18.63
N PRO A 565 7.26 29.51 -19.39
CA PRO A 565 7.36 28.15 -18.87
C PRO A 565 8.58 27.98 -17.96
N LEU A 566 8.36 27.59 -16.72
CA LEU A 566 9.40 27.12 -15.82
C LEU A 566 9.46 25.60 -15.91
N LEU A 567 10.55 25.05 -16.44
CA LEU A 567 10.80 23.61 -16.37
C LEU A 567 11.50 23.30 -15.05
N VAL A 568 10.83 22.54 -14.19
CA VAL A 568 11.34 22.08 -12.90
C VAL A 568 11.58 20.58 -12.99
N LEU A 569 12.85 20.20 -12.97
CA LEU A 569 13.29 18.81 -12.96
C LEU A 569 13.55 18.40 -11.50
N ILE A 570 12.90 17.32 -11.05
CA ILE A 570 12.99 16.86 -9.66
C ILE A 570 13.53 15.43 -9.64
N ARG A 571 14.48 15.15 -8.73
CA ARG A 571 15.19 13.87 -8.64
C ARG A 571 15.69 13.59 -7.22
N ASP A 572 16.12 12.36 -6.96
CA ASP A 572 17.13 11.90 -5.98
C ASP A 572 18.65 12.04 -6.27
N ALA A 573 19.47 12.32 -5.25
CA ALA A 573 20.91 12.03 -5.26
C ALA A 573 21.21 10.52 -5.04
N MET A 574 21.25 9.70 -6.09
CA MET A 574 21.63 8.28 -5.93
C MET A 574 22.94 8.17 -5.13
N ARG A 575 22.94 7.41 -4.03
CA ARG A 575 24.17 6.87 -3.49
C ARG A 575 24.80 6.00 -4.58
N LEU A 576 25.85 6.51 -5.20
CA LEU A 576 26.79 5.70 -5.95
C LEU A 576 27.32 4.63 -5.00
N VAL A 577 26.70 3.46 -4.97
CA VAL A 577 27.34 2.27 -4.45
C VAL A 577 28.50 2.00 -5.42
N HIS A 578 29.67 2.53 -5.10
CA HIS A 578 30.91 2.09 -5.71
C HIS A 578 31.09 0.63 -5.32
N SER A 579 30.58 -0.30 -6.12
CA SER A 579 31.12 -1.65 -6.16
C SER A 579 32.48 -1.58 -6.86
N HIS A 580 33.49 -1.06 -6.15
CA HIS A 580 34.87 -1.37 -6.47
C HIS A 580 35.15 -2.84 -6.16
N HIS A 581 34.70 -3.71 -7.05
CA HIS A 581 35.40 -4.95 -7.34
C HIS A 581 36.07 -4.81 -8.70
N LEU A 582 37.21 -4.12 -8.68
CA LEU A 582 38.28 -4.32 -9.64
C LEU A 582 38.72 -5.79 -9.52
N PHE A 583 38.17 -6.66 -10.36
CA PHE A 583 38.84 -7.90 -10.71
C PHE A 583 39.84 -7.57 -11.83
N PRO A 584 41.16 -7.69 -11.61
CA PRO A 584 42.11 -7.59 -12.71
C PRO A 584 41.94 -8.83 -13.60
N PHE A 585 41.59 -8.59 -14.86
CA PHE A 585 41.70 -9.59 -15.92
C PHE A 585 43.18 -9.98 -16.07
N HIS A 586 43.56 -11.12 -15.50
CA HIS A 586 44.76 -11.85 -15.91
C HIS A 586 44.36 -12.88 -16.98
N PRO A 587 45.00 -12.88 -18.16
CA PRO A 587 44.74 -13.91 -19.16
C PRO A 587 45.36 -15.25 -18.71
N PRO A 588 44.70 -16.40 -18.96
CA PRO A 588 45.23 -17.69 -18.54
C PRO A 588 46.41 -18.12 -19.43
N PRO A 589 47.42 -18.82 -18.88
CA PRO A 589 48.53 -19.36 -19.65
C PRO A 589 48.13 -20.67 -20.35
N TYR A 590 48.54 -20.80 -21.61
CA TYR A 590 48.52 -22.04 -22.38
C TYR A 590 49.39 -23.14 -21.73
N PRO A 591 48.98 -24.42 -21.79
CA PRO A 591 49.91 -25.53 -21.80
C PRO A 591 49.99 -26.14 -23.21
N LEU A 592 51.17 -26.05 -23.82
CA LEU A 592 51.63 -26.94 -24.87
C LEU A 592 52.24 -28.19 -24.19
N LEU A 593 51.74 -29.38 -24.51
CA LEU A 593 52.59 -30.55 -24.73
C LEU A 593 51.82 -31.70 -25.40
N SER A 594 52.40 -32.12 -26.52
CA SER A 594 52.12 -33.27 -27.39
C SER A 594 52.02 -34.60 -26.66
N GLN A 595 51.27 -35.56 -27.22
CA GLN A 595 51.86 -36.80 -27.78
C GLN A 595 50.84 -37.77 -28.45
N PHE A 596 51.22 -38.19 -29.67
CA PHE A 596 50.95 -39.46 -30.38
C PHE A 596 49.53 -39.88 -30.86
N THR A 597 49.35 -39.80 -32.19
CA THR A 597 48.52 -40.63 -33.10
C THR A 597 49.11 -42.05 -33.26
N PRO A 598 48.54 -43.06 -34.01
CA PRO A 598 47.53 -43.07 -35.12
C PRO A 598 46.58 -44.34 -35.10
N PRO A 599 46.05 -44.93 -36.21
CA PRO A 599 45.41 -44.44 -37.48
C PRO A 599 43.95 -44.98 -37.69
N VAL A 600 42.99 -44.27 -38.34
CA VAL A 600 42.53 -44.28 -39.80
C VAL A 600 41.82 -45.61 -40.23
N PRO A 601 40.80 -45.70 -41.16
CA PRO A 601 40.26 -44.72 -42.14
C PRO A 601 38.71 -44.70 -42.47
N PHE A 602 38.34 -43.76 -43.39
CA PHE A 602 37.37 -43.83 -44.54
C PHE A 602 35.85 -43.87 -44.24
N LEU A 603 34.89 -43.26 -44.97
CA LEU A 603 34.72 -42.64 -46.30
C LEU A 603 33.43 -41.77 -46.29
N ARG A 604 33.44 -40.55 -46.87
CA ARG A 604 32.66 -40.02 -48.03
C ARG A 604 31.12 -40.00 -48.04
N GLY A 605 30.61 -38.87 -48.56
CA GLY A 605 29.41 -38.71 -49.40
C GLY A 605 28.25 -38.03 -48.68
N ASP A 606 27.83 -36.79 -48.96
CA ASP A 606 27.39 -36.10 -50.18
C ASP A 606 25.87 -35.84 -50.15
N THR A 607 25.49 -34.61 -50.54
CA THR A 607 24.19 -34.14 -51.08
C THR A 607 22.95 -34.14 -50.16
N LEU A 608 22.37 -33.01 -49.74
CA LEU A 608 21.59 -31.96 -50.46
C LEU A 608 20.25 -32.44 -51.08
N ILE A 609 19.17 -31.76 -50.62
CA ILE A 609 18.08 -31.11 -51.39
C ILE A 609 16.66 -31.75 -51.45
N PHE A 610 15.71 -30.96 -50.88
CA PHE A 610 14.26 -30.78 -51.17
C PHE A 610 13.31 -31.99 -50.99
N SER A 611 12.01 -31.88 -50.71
CA SER A 611 10.99 -30.83 -50.89
C SER A 611 9.85 -30.97 -49.88
N SER A 612 9.00 -29.96 -49.86
CA SER A 612 7.79 -29.72 -49.07
C SER A 612 6.57 -30.62 -49.38
N THR A 613 5.61 -30.54 -48.43
CA THR A 613 4.14 -30.60 -48.54
C THR A 613 3.41 -31.93 -48.75
N SER A 614 2.65 -32.32 -47.73
CA SER A 614 1.17 -32.36 -47.76
C SER A 614 0.61 -32.06 -46.37
#